data_AF-A0A7K6C853-F1
#
_entry.id   AF-A0A7K6C853-F1
#
_cell.length_a   1.000
_cell.length_b   1.000
_cell.length_c   1.000
_cell.angle_alpha   90.00
_cell.angle_beta   90.00
_cell.angle_gamma   90.00
#
_symmetry.space_group_name_H-M   'P 1'
#
loop_
_entity.id
_entity.type
_entity.pdbx_description
1 polymer ?
#
loop_
_entity_poly.entity_id
_entity_poly.type
_entity_poly.pdbx_seq_one_letter_code
_entity_poly.pdbx_strand_id
1 'polypeptide(L)' 'AEKVSSLGKDWHKFCLKCERCNKTLTPGGHAEHDGKPFCHKPCYATLFGPKG' A
#
# COMPACT_ATOMS: atom_id res chain seq x y z
N ALA A 1 -5.03 12.94 -14.38
CA ALA A 1 -5.35 12.18 -13.16
C ALA A 1 -4.39 12.59 -12.06
N GLU A 2 -4.88 12.91 -10.86
CA GLU A 2 -4.02 13.30 -9.73
C GLU A 2 -3.12 12.12 -9.32
N LYS A 3 -1.81 12.28 -9.55
CA LYS A 3 -0.77 11.33 -9.13
C LYS A 3 -0.26 11.77 -7.77
N VAL A 4 -0.09 10.82 -6.86
CA VAL A 4 0.41 11.05 -5.51
C VAL A 4 1.76 10.36 -5.38
N SER A 5 2.76 11.09 -4.92
CA SER A 5 4.08 10.54 -4.67
C SER A 5 4.11 9.87 -3.29
N SER A 6 4.49 8.60 -3.24
CA SER A 6 4.59 7.82 -2.01
C SER A 6 5.63 6.73 -2.14
N LEU A 7 6.42 6.49 -1.09
CA LEU A 7 7.53 5.52 -1.10
C LEU A 7 8.52 5.72 -2.26
N GLY A 8 8.66 6.95 -2.76
CA GLY A 8 9.53 7.28 -3.90
C GLY A 8 8.96 6.90 -5.27
N LYS A 9 7.69 6.48 -5.36
CA LYS A 9 6.99 6.22 -6.63
C LYS A 9 5.73 7.06 -6.78
N ASP A 10 5.32 7.30 -8.01
CA ASP A 10 4.04 7.92 -8.34
C ASP A 10 2.93 6.87 -8.35
N TRP A 11 1.86 7.16 -7.62
CA TRP A 11 0.68 6.31 -7.53
C TRP A 11 -0.55 7.07 -8.01
N HIS A 12 -1.55 6.36 -8.53
CA HIS A 12 -2.86 6.97 -8.77
C HIS A 12 -3.67 6.97 -7.48
N LYS A 13 -4.36 8.08 -7.20
CA LYS A 13 -5.26 8.24 -6.03
C LYS A 13 -6.28 7.10 -5.88
N PHE A 14 -6.75 6.54 -6.99
CA PHE A 14 -7.72 5.43 -7.02
C PHE A 14 -7.06 4.03 -7.07
N CYS A 15 -5.80 3.93 -7.48
CA CYS A 15 -5.08 2.64 -7.48
C CYS A 15 -4.46 2.34 -6.12
N LEU A 16 -4.28 3.36 -5.27
CA LEU A 16 -3.71 3.25 -3.93
C LEU A 16 -4.70 2.62 -2.93
N LYS A 17 -5.12 1.39 -3.19
CA LYS A 17 -6.00 0.62 -2.30
C LYS A 17 -5.32 -0.68 -1.92
N CYS A 18 -5.50 -1.10 -0.67
CA CYS A 18 -4.90 -2.33 -0.18
C CYS A 18 -5.42 -3.52 -0.99
N GLU A 19 -4.56 -4.27 -1.66
CA GLU A 19 -4.98 -5.46 -2.43
C GLU A 19 -5.69 -6.51 -1.54
N ARG A 20 -5.33 -6.56 -0.26
CA ARG A 20 -5.88 -7.54 0.69
C ARG A 20 -7.27 -7.15 1.22
N CYS A 21 -7.41 -5.94 1.75
CA CYS A 21 -8.66 -5.51 2.41
C CYS A 21 -9.46 -4.50 1.59
N ASN A 22 -9.00 -4.16 0.39
CA ASN A 22 -9.59 -3.18 -0.52
C ASN A 22 -9.80 -1.79 0.08
N LYS A 23 -9.15 -1.50 1.22
CA LYS A 23 -9.22 -0.21 1.88
C LYS A 23 -8.42 0.81 1.09
N THR A 24 -9.03 1.96 0.80
CA THR A 24 -8.34 3.12 0.24
C THR A 24 -7.23 3.54 1.19
N LEU A 25 -6.01 3.57 0.68
CA LEU A 25 -4.83 3.95 1.44
C LEU A 25 -4.56 5.44 1.27
N THR A 26 -3.79 5.99 2.20
CA THR A 26 -3.31 7.36 2.11
C THR A 26 -1.90 7.35 1.54
N PRO A 27 -1.57 8.21 0.55
CA PRO A 27 -0.19 8.40 0.13
C PRO A 27 0.68 8.82 1.33
N GLY A 28 1.85 8.20 1.46
CA GLY A 28 2.76 8.37 2.61
C GLY A 28 2.44 7.48 3.82
N GLY A 29 1.26 6.86 3.89
CA GLY A 29 0.80 6.05 5.02
C GLY A 29 0.44 4.62 4.67
N HIS A 30 1.14 4.01 3.72
CA HIS A 30 0.96 2.60 3.35
C HIS A 30 2.28 1.91 3.03
N ALA A 31 2.24 0.59 2.91
CA ALA A 31 3.36 -0.22 2.45
C ALA A 31 3.15 -0.65 0.99
N GLU A 32 4.23 -0.76 0.23
CA GLU A 32 4.24 -1.37 -1.10
C GLU A 32 4.90 -2.74 -1.01
N HIS A 33 4.34 -3.75 -1.70
CA HIS A 33 5.05 -4.98 -2.02
C HIS A 33 4.81 -5.34 -3.48
N ASP A 34 5.86 -5.60 -4.26
CA ASP A 34 5.77 -6.04 -5.66
C ASP A 34 4.90 -5.12 -6.55
N GLY A 35 5.00 -3.80 -6.37
CA GLY A 35 4.17 -2.83 -7.10
C GLY A 35 2.69 -2.80 -6.67
N LYS A 36 2.31 -3.54 -5.62
CA LYS A 36 0.96 -3.55 -5.06
C LYS A 36 0.92 -2.81 -3.71
N PRO A 37 -0.06 -1.92 -3.49
CA PRO A 37 -0.21 -1.22 -2.22
C PRO A 37 -0.91 -2.10 -1.17
N PHE A 38 -0.44 -2.02 0.08
CA PHE A 38 -0.94 -2.76 1.25
C PHE A 38 -1.00 -1.86 2.51
N CYS A 39 -1.92 -2.13 3.43
CA CYS A 39 -1.91 -1.45 4.73
C CYS A 39 -0.63 -1.75 5.50
N HIS A 40 0.00 -0.74 6.13
CA HIS A 40 1.18 -0.93 7.00
C HIS A 40 0.97 -2.07 8.00
N LYS A 41 -0.14 -2.04 8.75
CA LYS A 41 -0.54 -3.11 9.66
C LYS A 41 -2.07 -3.26 9.69
N PRO A 42 -2.61 -4.49 9.82
CA PRO A 42 -1.88 -5.76 9.84
C PRO A 42 -1.62 -6.34 8.44
N CYS A 43 -2.18 -5.79 7.35
CA CYS A 43 -2.19 -6.48 6.04
C CYS A 43 -0.79 -6.84 5.52
N TYR A 44 0.12 -5.86 5.47
CA TYR A 44 1.50 -6.08 5.04
C TYR A 44 2.24 -6.98 6.02
N ALA A 45 2.16 -6.71 7.32
CA ALA A 45 2.84 -7.51 8.35
C ALA A 45 2.36 -8.98 8.41
N THR A 46 1.09 -9.27 8.14
CA THR A 46 0.59 -10.65 8.14
C THR A 46 0.92 -11.40 6.83
N LEU A 47 1.12 -10.69 5.71
CA LEU A 47 1.51 -11.31 4.44
C LEU A 47 3.03 -11.48 4.32
N PHE A 48 3.77 -10.44 4.71
CA PHE A 48 5.22 -10.30 4.49
C PHE A 48 6.02 -10.13 5.79
N GLY A 49 5.38 -10.16 6.96
CA GLY A 49 6.09 -10.14 8.23
C GLY A 49 6.74 -11.49 8.52
N PRO A 50 7.71 -11.50 9.45
CA PRO A 50 8.43 -12.72 9.81
C PRO A 50 7.46 -13.74 10.41
N LYS A 51 7.36 -14.92 9.78
CA LYS A 51 6.75 -16.11 10.37
C LYS A 51 7.73 -16.67 11.40
N GLY A 52 7.66 -16.15 12.63
CA GLY A 52 8.33 -16.72 13.81
C GLY A 52 7.44 -17.72 14.49
#